data_AF-A0A0S3R113-F1
#
_entry.id   AF-A0A0S3R113-F1
#
_cell.length_a   1.000
_cell.length_b   1.000
_cell.length_c   1.000
_cell.angle_alpha   90.00
_cell.angle_beta   90.00
_cell.angle_gamma   90.00
#
_symmetry.space_group_name_H-M   'P 1'
#
loop_
_entity.id
_entity.type
_entity.pdbx_description
1 polymer ?
#
loop_
_entity_poly.entity_id
_entity_poly.type
_entity_poly.pdbx_seq_one_letter_code
_entity_poly.pdbx_strand_id
1 'polypeptide(L)' 'MYMGKSNLMLWVYYFRHDCGVIMLKAMEIWDGDEKYNGKSMPEYTTEELLGIRKKYVCDWILDNENIRRMEALQLYGIV' A
#
# COMPACT_ATOMS: atom_id res chain seq x y z
N MET A 1 -5.01 17.09 13.26
CA MET A 1 -4.68 16.77 11.87
C MET A 1 -5.66 17.51 10.96
N TYR A 2 -5.32 18.73 10.57
CA TYR A 2 -6.11 19.50 9.60
C TYR A 2 -5.33 19.54 8.30
N MET A 3 -5.80 18.85 7.27
CA MET A 3 -5.32 19.04 5.91
C MET A 3 -6.09 20.20 5.27
N GLY A 4 -5.37 21.16 4.69
CA GLY A 4 -5.99 22.28 3.97
C GLY A 4 -6.83 21.79 2.78
N LYS A 5 -7.94 22.49 2.50
CA LYS A 5 -8.93 22.13 1.46
C LYS A 5 -8.33 21.93 0.06
N SER A 6 -7.21 22.57 -0.27
CA SER A 6 -6.47 22.39 -1.52
C SER A 6 -5.76 21.03 -1.61
N ASN A 7 -5.19 20.54 -0.51
CA ASN A 7 -4.52 19.24 -0.44
C ASN A 7 -5.50 18.07 -0.43
N LEU A 8 -6.72 18.29 0.07
CA LEU A 8 -7.79 17.30 0.06
C LEU A 8 -8.23 16.94 -1.36
N MET A 9 -8.33 17.93 -2.26
CA MET A 9 -8.69 17.69 -3.67
C MET A 9 -7.61 16.93 -4.45
N LEU A 10 -6.32 17.22 -4.20
CA LEU A 10 -5.20 16.47 -4.79
C LEU A 10 -5.17 15.01 -4.30
N TRP A 11 -5.45 14.78 -3.01
CA TRP A 11 -5.60 13.44 -2.43
C TRP A 11 -6.77 12.65 -3.05
N VAL A 12 -7.92 13.29 -3.32
CA VAL A 12 -9.07 12.57 -3.89
C VAL A 12 -8.86 12.24 -5.38
N TYR A 13 -8.12 13.08 -6.13
CA TYR A 13 -7.95 12.91 -7.58
C TYR A 13 -6.84 11.92 -7.96
N TYR A 14 -5.71 11.88 -7.24
CA TYR A 14 -4.59 10.98 -7.57
C TYR A 14 -4.71 9.58 -6.91
N PHE A 15 -5.51 9.44 -5.86
CA PHE A 15 -5.44 8.28 -4.95
C PHE A 15 -6.65 7.34 -4.97
N ARG A 16 -7.42 7.29 -6.07
CA ARG A 16 -8.71 6.58 -6.08
C ARG A 16 -8.65 5.08 -5.74
N HIS A 17 -7.49 4.43 -5.88
CA HIS A 17 -7.34 2.99 -5.60
C HIS A 17 -6.12 2.63 -4.72
N ASP A 18 -5.29 3.60 -4.33
CA ASP A 18 -4.04 3.34 -3.60
C ASP A 18 -4.14 3.60 -2.09
N CYS A 19 -5.32 3.98 -1.59
CA CYS A 19 -5.51 4.22 -0.16
C CYS A 19 -5.08 3.01 0.69
N GLY A 20 -5.38 1.78 0.26
CA GLY A 20 -4.91 0.57 0.92
C GLY A 20 -3.39 0.43 0.92
N VAL A 21 -2.73 0.78 -0.18
CA VAL A 21 -1.26 0.74 -0.31
C VAL A 21 -0.60 1.76 0.62
N ILE A 22 -1.12 2.99 0.69
CA ILE A 22 -0.65 3.99 1.67
C ILE A 22 -0.84 3.48 3.09
N MET A 23 -2.00 2.91 3.41
CA MET A 23 -2.28 2.45 4.78
C MET A 23 -1.31 1.34 5.20
N LEU A 24 -0.97 0.40 4.32
CA LEU A 24 0.06 -0.60 4.57
C LEU A 24 1.42 0.04 4.84
N LYS A 25 1.84 1.00 4.02
CA LYS A 25 3.10 1.75 4.24
C LYS A 25 3.09 2.55 5.54
N ALA A 26 1.96 3.13 5.92
CA ALA A 26 1.83 3.82 7.20
C ALA A 26 1.98 2.84 8.37
N MET A 27 1.33 1.67 8.31
CA MET A 27 1.50 0.64 9.35
C MET A 27 2.97 0.21 9.47
N GLU A 28 3.70 0.06 8.36
CA GLU A 28 5.15 -0.25 8.40
C GLU A 28 5.99 0.86 9.06
N ILE A 29 5.68 2.15 8.80
CA ILE A 29 6.45 3.28 9.35
C ILE A 29 6.29 3.38 10.88
N TRP A 30 5.10 3.05 11.36
CA TRP A 30 4.72 3.08 12.78
C TRP A 30 4.76 1.71 13.44
N ASP A 31 5.31 0.69 12.78
CA ASP A 31 5.41 -0.64 13.36
C ASP A 31 6.28 -0.59 14.62
N GLY A 32 5.78 -1.17 15.71
CA GLY A 32 6.40 -1.11 17.03
C GLY A 32 6.27 0.23 17.78
N ASP A 33 5.72 1.28 17.17
CA ASP A 33 5.48 2.57 17.85
C ASP A 33 4.06 2.63 18.43
N GLU A 34 3.97 2.71 19.75
CA GLU A 34 2.69 2.81 20.48
C GLU A 34 2.17 4.25 20.63
N LYS A 35 2.96 5.25 20.23
CA LYS A 35 2.61 6.68 20.30
C LYS A 35 3.11 7.44 19.07
N TYR A 36 2.42 8.53 18.75
CA TYR A 36 2.88 9.45 17.71
C TYR A 36 4.23 10.08 18.10
N ASN A 37 5.22 9.93 17.24
CA ASN A 37 6.61 10.33 17.45
C ASN A 37 7.09 11.39 16.43
N GLY A 38 6.17 12.07 15.76
CA GLY A 38 6.52 13.10 14.77
C GLY A 38 6.88 12.56 13.38
N LYS A 39 6.85 11.24 13.17
CA LYS A 39 6.95 10.66 11.82
C LYS A 39 5.83 11.21 10.91
N SER A 40 6.11 11.25 9.62
CA SER A 40 5.16 11.63 8.58
C SER A 40 5.25 10.66 7.43
N MET A 41 4.16 10.53 6.67
CA MET A 41 4.19 9.75 5.45
C MET A 41 5.10 10.43 4.43
N PRO A 42 6.05 9.70 3.80
CA PRO A 42 6.73 10.19 2.61
C PRO A 42 5.73 10.55 1.50
N GLU A 43 6.07 11.55 0.70
CA GLU A 43 5.37 11.83 -0.54
C GLU A 43 5.83 10.81 -1.59
N TYR A 44 4.87 10.10 -2.18
CA TYR A 44 5.16 9.13 -3.25
C TYR A 44 4.65 9.66 -4.58
N THR A 45 5.45 9.45 -5.62
CA THR A 45 5.02 9.55 -7.01
C THR A 45 4.06 8.41 -7.39
N THR A 46 3.32 8.58 -8.48
CA THR A 46 2.41 7.54 -9.00
C THR A 46 3.17 6.27 -9.37
N GLU A 47 4.37 6.42 -9.91
CA GLU A 47 5.27 5.34 -10.32
C GLU A 47 5.77 4.53 -9.12
N GLU A 48 6.12 5.21 -8.03
CA GLU A 48 6.53 4.56 -6.77
C GLU A 48 5.36 3.77 -6.17
N LEU A 49 4.15 4.35 -6.15
CA LEU A 49 2.95 3.66 -5.66
C LEU A 49 2.61 2.44 -6.51
N LEU A 50 2.77 2.52 -7.84
CA LEU A 50 2.62 1.37 -8.73
C LEU A 50 3.64 0.26 -8.40
N GLY A 51 4.89 0.62 -8.13
CA GLY A 51 5.93 -0.33 -7.73
C GLY A 51 5.61 -1.02 -6.40
N ILE A 52 5.23 -0.25 -5.39
CA ILE A 52 4.84 -0.75 -4.07
C ILE A 52 3.63 -1.68 -4.20
N ARG A 53 2.59 -1.26 -4.94
CA ARG A 53 1.38 -2.06 -5.16
C ARG A 53 1.70 -3.40 -5.82
N LYS A 54 2.52 -3.41 -6.88
CA LYS A 54 2.95 -4.65 -7.54
C LYS A 54 3.68 -5.57 -6.56
N LYS A 55 4.60 -5.02 -5.76
CA LYS A 55 5.31 -5.79 -4.74
C LYS A 55 4.34 -6.44 -3.75
N TYR A 56 3.43 -5.68 -3.16
CA TYR A 56 2.46 -6.22 -2.20
C TYR A 56 1.56 -7.31 -2.80
N VAL A 57 1.09 -7.15 -4.03
CA VAL A 57 0.30 -8.17 -4.70
C VAL A 57 1.13 -9.43 -4.95
N CYS A 58 2.36 -9.30 -5.43
CA CYS A 58 3.25 -10.44 -5.65
C CYS A 58 3.56 -11.18 -4.35
N ASP A 59 3.93 -10.45 -3.29
CA ASP A 59 4.21 -11.03 -1.98
C ASP A 59 2.98 -11.80 -1.46
N TRP A 60 1.79 -11.21 -1.55
CA TRP A 60 0.54 -11.86 -1.14
C TRP A 60 0.22 -13.12 -1.96
N ILE A 61 0.39 -13.09 -3.29
CA ILE A 61 0.16 -14.28 -4.15
C ILE A 61 1.11 -15.42 -3.78
N LEU A 62 2.36 -15.08 -3.48
CA LEU A 62 3.41 -16.07 -3.22
C LEU A 62 3.42 -16.59 -1.78
N ASP A 63 2.78 -15.88 -0.84
CA ASP A 63 2.71 -16.22 0.57
C ASP A 63 2.13 -17.62 0.81
N ASN A 64 2.87 -18.46 1.54
CA ASN A 64 2.48 -19.86 1.81
C ASN A 64 1.18 -19.99 2.61
N GLU A 65 0.78 -18.96 3.36
CA GLU A 65 -0.46 -18.92 4.12
C GLU A 65 -1.65 -18.38 3.30
N ASN A 66 -1.42 -17.93 2.06
CA ASN A 66 -2.51 -17.51 1.19
C ASN A 66 -3.35 -18.72 0.76
N ILE A 67 -4.58 -18.78 1.28
CA ILE A 67 -5.55 -19.85 1.01
C ILE A 67 -5.88 -20.00 -0.49
N ARG A 68 -5.67 -18.94 -1.29
CA ARG A 68 -5.91 -18.93 -2.75
C ARG A 68 -4.63 -19.08 -3.56
N ARG A 69 -3.48 -19.34 -2.94
CA ARG A 69 -2.17 -19.41 -3.60
C ARG A 69 -2.17 -20.33 -4.82
N MET A 70 -2.65 -21.57 -4.68
CA MET A 70 -2.63 -22.53 -5.78
C MET A 70 -3.50 -22.09 -6.97
N GLU A 71 -4.70 -21.54 -6.71
CA GLU A 71 -5.56 -20.97 -7.77
C GLU A 71 -4.85 -19.82 -8.49
N ALA A 72 -4.21 -18.92 -7.74
CA ALA A 72 -3.49 -17.79 -8.30
C ALA A 72 -2.28 -18.24 -9.14
N LEU A 73 -1.45 -19.16 -8.62
CA LEU A 73 -0.28 -19.68 -9.33
C LEU A 73 -0.69 -20.37 -10.64
N GLN A 74 -1.78 -21.15 -10.64
CA GLN A 74 -2.31 -21.80 -11.83
C GLN A 74 -2.85 -20.79 -12.85
N LEU A 75 -3.60 -19.77 -12.40
CA LEU A 75 -4.12 -18.70 -13.27
C LEU A 75 -2.99 -17.97 -14.01
N TYR A 76 -1.85 -17.78 -13.36
CA TYR A 76 -0.68 -17.11 -13.93
C TYR A 76 0.33 -18.06 -14.58
N GLY A 77 0.05 -19.37 -14.65
CA GLY A 77 0.90 -20.36 -15.32
C GLY A 77 2.26 -20.58 -14.65
N ILE A 78 2.34 -20.36 -13.33
CA ILE A 78 3.57 -20.53 -12.54
C ILE A 78 3.72 -22.00 -12.09
N VAL A 79 2.60 -22.71 -11.94
CA VAL A 79 2.52 -24.16 -11.62
C VAL A 79 1.41 -24.84 -12.41
#